data_AF-A0A1J6INN0-F1
#
_entry.id   AF-A0A1J6INN0-F1
#
_cell.length_a   1.000
_cell.length_b   1.000
_cell.length_c   1.000
_cell.angle_alpha   90.00
_cell.angle_beta   90.00
_cell.angle_gamma   90.00
#
_symmetry.space_group_name_H-M   'P 1'
#
loop_
_entity.id
_entity.type
_entity.pdbx_description
1 polymer ?
#
loop_
_entity_poly.entity_id
_entity_poly.type
_entity_poly.pdbx_seq_one_letter_code
_entity_poly.pdbx_strand_id
1 'polypeptide(L)'
;MNFSGRRFYRPRTPDDDDTTTSRRKYSNNFYYFDNNNNWEEEYVMKLLIRKTSNIYLHNNTFPYYSDGIYGTYRVIVSDERGREFTTSRRRGTPVPAWNEVLEISFSNLPIGQKLKLMVVRQNYYKNPTTGEDEIYYDDPGTSTGEVVVGRATISVPRIVQREEDQEIELVKLVGLDIRVAAIISLKTLLTKVRRRRSYIIE
;
A
#
# COMPACT_ATOMS: atom_id res chain seq x y z
N MET A 1 -6.29 -74.65 -14.44
CA MET A 1 -5.88 -73.25 -14.17
C MET A 1 -4.61 -73.30 -13.34
N ASN A 2 -3.57 -72.66 -13.85
CA ASN A 2 -2.17 -72.95 -13.53
C ASN A 2 -1.73 -72.41 -12.18
N PHE A 3 -0.87 -73.22 -11.56
CA PHE A 3 -0.24 -73.06 -10.27
C PHE A 3 1.13 -72.36 -10.38
N SER A 4 1.45 -71.63 -9.30
CA SER A 4 2.73 -71.57 -8.58
C SER A 4 4.00 -71.00 -9.24
N GLY A 5 4.80 -70.31 -8.41
CA GLY A 5 6.26 -70.33 -8.52
C GLY A 5 6.97 -68.99 -8.31
N ARG A 6 7.37 -68.70 -7.07
CA ARG A 6 8.60 -67.90 -6.84
C ARG A 6 9.81 -68.76 -7.21
N ARG A 7 10.83 -68.18 -7.85
CA ARG A 7 12.25 -68.59 -7.70
C ARG A 7 13.21 -67.49 -8.16
N PHE A 8 14.22 -67.25 -7.33
CA PHE A 8 15.35 -66.35 -7.53
C PHE A 8 16.42 -66.97 -8.44
N TYR A 9 17.14 -66.08 -9.15
CA TYR A 9 18.53 -66.12 -9.65
C TYR A 9 19.15 -67.42 -10.21
N ARG A 10 19.72 -67.27 -11.42
CA ARG A 10 21.06 -67.78 -11.75
C ARG A 10 21.78 -66.82 -12.71
N PRO A 11 23.03 -66.41 -12.43
CA PRO A 11 23.86 -65.61 -13.34
C PRO A 11 24.69 -66.51 -14.26
N ARG A 12 25.00 -66.03 -15.47
CA ARG A 12 26.18 -66.45 -16.23
C ARG A 12 26.81 -65.23 -16.91
N THR A 13 28.12 -65.17 -16.74
CA THR A 13 29.09 -64.12 -17.08
C THR A 13 29.74 -64.43 -18.45
N PRO A 14 30.86 -63.77 -18.83
CA PRO A 14 30.97 -62.90 -20.00
C PRO A 14 31.80 -63.58 -21.11
N ASP A 15 31.95 -62.91 -22.25
CA ASP A 15 33.21 -62.76 -23.00
C ASP A 15 33.03 -62.74 -24.52
N ASP A 16 33.98 -62.02 -25.12
CA ASP A 16 34.33 -61.78 -26.51
C ASP A 16 33.57 -60.63 -27.21
N ASP A 17 34.15 -59.43 -27.15
CA ASP A 17 35.10 -58.89 -28.14
C ASP A 17 34.49 -58.84 -29.55
N ASP A 18 34.12 -57.66 -30.03
CA ASP A 18 35.06 -56.75 -30.68
C ASP A 18 34.25 -55.58 -31.29
N THR A 19 35.02 -54.54 -31.52
CA THR A 19 34.74 -53.13 -31.64
C THR A 19 34.05 -52.69 -32.94
N THR A 20 33.46 -51.50 -32.85
CA THR A 20 33.06 -50.59 -33.95
C THR A 20 31.85 -51.04 -34.79
N THR A 21 30.68 -50.40 -34.72
CA THR A 21 30.49 -49.03 -35.24
C THR A 21 29.08 -48.50 -34.95
N SER A 22 29.00 -47.17 -34.97
CA SER A 22 27.82 -46.34 -35.22
C SER A 22 27.09 -45.73 -34.01
N ARG A 23 27.61 -44.55 -33.65
CA ARG A 23 26.83 -43.29 -33.60
C ARG A 23 25.43 -43.39 -32.96
N ARG A 24 25.39 -43.33 -31.64
CA ARG A 24 24.40 -42.50 -30.94
C ARG A 24 25.14 -41.62 -29.93
N LYS A 25 25.50 -40.41 -30.39
CA LYS A 25 25.75 -39.29 -29.48
C LYS A 25 24.45 -39.05 -28.73
N TYR A 26 24.32 -39.66 -27.55
CA TYR A 26 23.42 -39.14 -26.54
C TYR A 26 23.99 -37.79 -26.14
N SER A 27 23.52 -36.75 -26.82
CA SER A 27 23.66 -35.38 -26.34
C SER A 27 23.02 -35.37 -24.96
N ASN A 28 23.87 -35.34 -23.94
CA ASN A 28 23.54 -34.90 -22.60
C ASN A 28 22.97 -33.47 -22.71
N ASN A 29 21.68 -33.37 -23.02
CA ASN A 29 20.92 -32.18 -22.68
C ASN A 29 20.68 -32.24 -21.17
N PHE A 30 21.73 -31.97 -20.40
CA PHE A 30 21.53 -31.26 -19.15
C PHE A 30 20.93 -29.92 -19.57
N TYR A 31 19.60 -29.85 -19.53
CA TYR A 31 18.91 -28.58 -19.42
C TYR A 31 19.57 -27.86 -18.25
N TYR A 32 20.39 -26.84 -18.54
CA TYR A 32 20.57 -25.75 -17.62
C TYR A 32 19.15 -25.25 -17.37
N PHE A 33 18.57 -25.64 -16.23
CA PHE A 33 17.58 -24.80 -15.60
C PHE A 33 18.32 -23.49 -15.34
N ASP A 34 18.21 -22.56 -16.28
CA ASP A 34 18.30 -21.15 -15.96
C ASP A 34 17.29 -20.97 -14.82
N ASN A 35 17.81 -20.94 -13.61
CA ASN A 35 17.12 -20.45 -12.44
C ASN A 35 16.87 -18.97 -12.74
N ASN A 36 15.83 -18.72 -13.54
CA ASN A 36 15.21 -17.42 -13.70
C ASN A 36 14.49 -17.15 -12.37
N ASN A 37 15.31 -16.93 -11.34
CA ASN A 37 14.95 -16.53 -9.99
C ASN A 37 14.55 -15.06 -10.09
N ASN A 38 13.47 -14.81 -10.84
CA ASN A 38 12.92 -13.49 -11.11
C ASN A 38 12.12 -12.98 -9.89
N TRP A 39 12.61 -13.32 -8.69
CA TRP A 39 12.09 -12.90 -7.41
C TRP A 39 12.83 -11.64 -7.02
N GLU A 40 12.11 -10.52 -7.05
CA GLU A 40 12.62 -9.28 -6.52
C GLU A 40 12.19 -9.12 -5.07
N GLU A 41 13.12 -8.66 -4.25
CA GLU A 41 12.84 -8.28 -2.88
C GLU A 41 12.28 -6.86 -2.88
N GLU A 42 11.08 -6.71 -2.34
CA GLU A 42 10.38 -5.43 -2.23
C GLU A 42 10.10 -5.16 -0.75
N TYR A 43 10.14 -3.89 -0.36
CA TYR A 43 9.75 -3.45 0.97
C TYR A 43 8.37 -2.82 0.90
N VAL A 44 7.44 -3.29 1.73
CA VAL A 44 6.06 -2.79 1.77
C VAL A 44 5.79 -2.19 3.13
N MET A 45 5.50 -0.90 3.18
CA MET A 45 5.02 -0.23 4.37
C MET A 45 3.50 -0.25 4.40
N LYS A 46 2.94 -0.80 5.47
CA LYS A 46 1.52 -0.67 5.81
C LYS A 46 1.37 0.51 6.76
N LEU A 47 0.60 1.51 6.34
CA LEU A 47 0.28 2.70 7.10
C LEU A 47 -1.21 2.69 7.44
N LEU A 48 -1.56 2.35 8.68
CA LEU A 48 -2.91 2.42 9.19
C LEU A 48 -3.20 3.86 9.66
N ILE A 49 -4.11 4.54 8.95
CA ILE A 49 -4.66 5.83 9.35
C ILE A 49 -5.89 5.58 10.22
N ARG A 50 -5.79 5.85 11.53
CA ARG A 50 -6.89 5.58 12.47
C ARG A 50 -7.89 6.71 12.49
N LYS A 51 -7.50 7.85 13.07
CA LYS A 51 -8.38 8.99 13.31
C LYS A 51 -7.57 10.26 13.50
N THR A 52 -8.22 11.40 13.33
CA THR A 52 -7.72 12.69 13.82
C THR A 52 -8.49 13.12 15.05
N SER A 53 -7.90 13.96 15.88
CA SER A 53 -8.54 14.63 17.01
C SER A 53 -8.21 16.12 17.00
N ASN A 54 -9.02 16.91 17.71
CA ASN A 54 -8.79 18.34 17.95
C ASN A 54 -8.64 19.17 16.67
N ILE A 55 -9.41 18.87 15.61
CA ILE A 55 -9.38 19.72 14.41
C ILE A 55 -9.92 21.11 14.75
N TYR A 56 -9.02 22.10 14.76
CA TYR A 56 -9.36 23.50 14.98
C TYR A 56 -9.82 24.15 13.67
N LEU A 57 -11.11 24.48 13.61
CA LEU A 57 -11.76 25.10 12.47
C LEU A 57 -11.85 26.62 12.67
N HIS A 58 -10.75 27.35 12.45
CA HIS A 58 -10.73 28.82 12.47
C HIS A 58 -11.02 29.38 11.08
N ASN A 59 -11.86 30.41 10.97
CA ASN A 59 -12.21 31.09 9.71
C ASN A 59 -12.59 30.11 8.59
N ASN A 60 -13.59 29.28 8.86
CA ASN A 60 -14.02 28.25 7.94
C ASN A 60 -14.47 28.82 6.60
N THR A 61 -13.79 28.40 5.53
CA THR A 61 -14.15 28.69 4.14
C THR A 61 -15.47 28.02 3.72
N PHE A 62 -15.91 26.98 4.43
CA PHE A 62 -17.15 26.25 4.15
C PHE A 62 -18.19 26.47 5.24
N PRO A 63 -19.48 26.66 4.88
CA PRO A 63 -20.54 26.95 5.83
C PRO A 63 -20.67 25.86 6.91
N TYR A 64 -21.00 26.30 8.12
CA TYR A 64 -21.38 25.40 9.21
C TYR A 64 -22.84 25.00 9.03
N TYR A 65 -23.11 23.70 8.92
CA TYR A 65 -24.49 23.20 9.03
C TYR A 65 -24.89 23.18 10.51
N SER A 66 -26.06 23.72 10.80
CA SER A 66 -26.59 23.98 12.15
C SER A 66 -26.80 22.73 13.01
N ASP A 67 -26.76 21.53 12.42
CA ASP A 67 -27.19 20.28 13.07
C ASP A 67 -26.04 19.34 13.48
N GLY A 68 -24.86 19.91 13.73
CA GLY A 68 -23.65 19.15 13.99
C GLY A 68 -22.68 19.28 12.82
N ILE A 69 -21.45 19.68 13.15
CA ILE A 69 -20.45 20.11 12.16
C ILE A 69 -19.91 18.89 11.42
N TYR A 70 -20.59 18.42 10.38
CA TYR A 70 -20.10 17.34 9.53
C TYR A 70 -19.27 17.91 8.37
N GLY A 71 -17.96 17.66 8.39
CA GLY A 71 -17.09 17.84 7.23
C GLY A 71 -16.82 16.51 6.53
N THR A 72 -16.50 16.56 5.24
CA THR A 72 -15.94 15.42 4.52
C THR A 72 -14.42 15.54 4.50
N TYR A 73 -13.73 14.54 5.01
CA TYR A 73 -12.28 14.54 5.17
C TYR A 73 -11.63 13.36 4.47
N ARG A 74 -10.42 13.56 3.95
CA ARG A 74 -9.54 12.47 3.50
C ARG A 74 -8.10 12.77 3.90
N VAL A 75 -7.31 11.72 4.00
CA VAL A 75 -5.87 11.80 4.21
C VAL A 75 -5.17 11.50 2.90
N ILE A 76 -4.21 12.34 2.53
CA ILE A 76 -3.35 12.18 1.37
C ILE A 76 -1.94 11.99 1.89
N VAL A 77 -1.27 10.95 1.43
CA VAL A 77 0.12 10.63 1.77
C VAL A 77 0.92 10.60 0.48
N SER A 78 1.97 11.40 0.40
CA SER A 78 2.85 11.46 -0.77
C SER A 78 4.25 11.00 -0.40
N ASP A 79 4.86 10.16 -1.24
CA ASP A 79 6.25 9.76 -1.09
C ASP A 79 7.21 10.78 -1.73
N GLU A 80 8.52 10.56 -1.57
CA GLU A 80 9.55 11.43 -2.14
C GLU A 80 9.61 11.39 -3.68
N ARG A 81 8.98 10.39 -4.31
CA ARG A 81 8.85 10.26 -5.77
C ARG A 81 7.60 10.95 -6.31
N GLY A 82 6.77 11.53 -5.44
CA GLY A 82 5.53 12.20 -5.81
C GLY A 82 4.34 11.26 -6.04
N ARG A 83 4.44 9.98 -5.69
CA ARG A 83 3.28 9.07 -5.72
C ARG A 83 2.37 9.40 -4.55
N GLU A 84 1.07 9.46 -4.82
CA GLU A 84 0.06 9.76 -3.81
C GLU A 84 -0.78 8.53 -3.45
N PHE A 85 -1.07 8.40 -2.17
CA PHE A 85 -1.90 7.37 -1.59
C PHE A 85 -2.97 8.07 -0.75
N THR A 86 -4.24 7.76 -1.01
CA THR A 86 -5.34 8.49 -0.40
C THR A 86 -6.29 7.55 0.31
N THR A 87 -6.75 7.94 1.50
CA THR A 87 -7.84 7.24 2.15
C THR A 87 -9.18 7.52 1.46
N SER A 88 -10.17 6.68 1.75
CA SER A 88 -11.58 7.00 1.52
C SER A 88 -11.96 8.36 2.13
N ARG A 89 -12.95 9.00 1.50
CA ARG A 89 -13.59 10.20 2.04
C ARG A 89 -14.48 9.79 3.20
N ARG A 90 -14.33 10.45 4.35
CA ARG A 90 -15.11 10.17 5.56
C ARG A 90 -15.81 11.42 6.07
N ARG A 91 -17.11 11.28 6.29
CA ARG A 91 -17.92 12.28 6.97
C ARG A 91 -17.70 12.17 8.46
N GLY A 92 -17.50 13.28 9.14
CA GLY A 92 -17.33 13.27 10.59
C GLY A 92 -17.52 14.64 11.21
N THR A 93 -17.93 14.64 12.48
CA THR A 93 -17.63 15.72 13.44
C THR A 93 -16.10 15.86 13.54
N PRO A 94 -15.49 16.92 14.12
CA PRO A 94 -14.06 17.28 13.88
C PRO A 94 -13.01 16.28 14.39
N VAL A 95 -13.40 15.02 14.58
CA VAL A 95 -12.64 13.83 14.91
C VAL A 95 -12.99 12.70 13.89
N PRO A 96 -12.76 12.88 12.57
CA PRO A 96 -13.01 11.82 11.59
C PRO A 96 -12.10 10.61 11.86
N ALA A 97 -12.67 9.41 11.65
CA ALA A 97 -11.98 8.13 11.74
C ALA A 97 -12.05 7.40 10.40
N TRP A 98 -10.91 6.88 9.94
CA TRP A 98 -10.78 6.12 8.70
C TRP A 98 -10.60 4.64 8.98
N ASN A 99 -9.71 4.29 9.92
CA ASN A 99 -9.27 2.92 10.17
C ASN A 99 -8.88 2.20 8.88
N GLU A 100 -8.13 2.89 8.02
CA GLU A 100 -7.80 2.46 6.67
C GLU A 100 -6.29 2.23 6.53
N VAL A 101 -5.92 1.14 5.84
CA VAL A 101 -4.51 0.79 5.59
C VAL A 101 -4.13 1.23 4.20
N LEU A 102 -3.12 2.08 4.10
CA LEU A 102 -2.44 2.42 2.86
C LEU A 102 -1.18 1.55 2.73
N GLU A 103 -1.01 0.90 1.58
CA GLU A 103 0.19 0.10 1.29
C GLU A 103 1.13 0.87 0.35
N ILE A 104 2.37 1.07 0.80
CA ILE A 104 3.38 1.84 0.08
C ILE A 104 4.57 0.94 -0.22
N SER A 105 4.84 0.76 -1.50
CA SER A 105 5.86 -0.13 -2.04
C SER A 105 7.17 0.59 -2.32
N PHE A 106 8.30 0.01 -1.89
CA PHE A 106 9.66 0.49 -2.14
C PHE A 106 10.50 -0.63 -2.75
N SER A 107 11.15 -0.33 -3.88
CA SER A 107 12.03 -1.28 -4.58
C SER A 107 13.32 -1.60 -3.82
N ASN A 108 13.74 -0.72 -2.91
CA ASN A 108 14.93 -0.86 -2.08
C ASN A 108 14.58 -0.52 -0.63
N LEU A 109 15.46 -0.86 0.32
CA LEU A 109 15.28 -0.53 1.73
C LEU A 109 15.15 0.99 1.90
N PRO A 110 14.00 1.52 2.40
CA PRO A 110 13.71 2.96 2.41
C PRO A 110 14.35 3.69 3.60
N ILE A 111 15.69 3.57 3.74
CA ILE A 111 16.41 4.17 4.87
C ILE A 111 16.24 5.69 4.86
N GLY A 112 15.69 6.24 5.94
CA GLY A 112 15.60 7.69 6.15
C GLY A 112 14.55 8.40 5.30
N GLN A 113 13.78 7.67 4.48
CA GLN A 113 12.73 8.26 3.67
C GLN A 113 11.61 8.81 4.55
N LYS A 114 11.03 9.92 4.09
CA LYS A 114 9.94 10.61 4.75
C LYS A 114 8.73 10.71 3.83
N LEU A 115 7.56 10.47 4.39
CA LEU A 115 6.29 10.66 3.70
C LEU A 115 5.67 11.98 4.14
N LYS A 116 5.11 12.72 3.19
CA LYS A 116 4.33 13.93 3.46
C LYS A 116 2.88 13.51 3.66
N LEU A 117 2.31 13.83 4.81
CA LEU A 117 0.91 13.61 5.10
C LEU A 117 0.16 14.93 5.07
N MET A 118 -1.03 14.93 4.48
CA MET A 118 -1.94 16.05 4.45
C MET A 118 -3.36 15.57 4.76
N VAL A 119 -4.03 16.27 5.68
CA VAL A 119 -5.47 16.10 5.90
C VAL A 119 -6.18 17.22 5.17
N VAL A 120 -7.14 16.87 4.32
CA VAL A 120 -7.94 17.84 3.58
C VAL A 120 -9.41 17.71 3.95
N ARG A 121 -10.07 18.85 4.00
CA ARG A 121 -11.52 18.97 4.12
C ARG A 121 -12.07 19.38 2.76
N GLN A 122 -13.06 18.64 2.29
CA GLN A 122 -13.80 18.95 1.06
C GLN A 122 -15.09 19.68 1.39
N ASN A 123 -15.48 20.59 0.50
CA ASN A 123 -16.81 21.18 0.53
C ASN A 123 -17.88 20.09 0.35
N TYR A 124 -18.97 20.19 1.11
CA TYR A 124 -20.14 19.32 0.97
C TYR A 124 -21.36 20.23 0.93
N TYR A 125 -22.17 20.12 -0.13
CA TYR A 125 -23.39 20.90 -0.28
C TYR A 125 -24.60 19.98 -0.12
N LYS A 126 -25.49 20.28 0.84
CA LYS A 126 -26.85 19.68 0.89
C LYS A 126 -27.78 20.47 -0.02
N ASN A 127 -28.65 19.79 -0.76
CA ASN A 127 -29.73 20.44 -1.50
C ASN A 127 -30.71 21.09 -0.51
N PRO A 128 -30.86 22.43 -0.49
CA PRO A 128 -31.73 23.11 0.47
C PRO A 128 -33.23 22.88 0.21
N THR A 129 -33.59 22.30 -0.94
CA THR A 129 -34.98 22.17 -1.38
C THR A 129 -35.63 20.84 -0.96
N THR A 130 -34.85 19.76 -0.91
CA THR A 130 -35.36 18.40 -0.64
C THR A 130 -35.02 17.88 0.75
N GLY A 131 -34.02 18.47 1.43
CA GLY A 131 -33.55 17.99 2.74
C GLY A 131 -32.86 16.62 2.70
N GLU A 132 -32.78 16.00 1.52
CA GLU A 132 -32.17 14.69 1.31
C GLU A 132 -30.64 14.80 1.23
N ASP A 133 -29.94 13.77 1.74
CA ASP A 133 -28.49 13.63 1.61
C ASP A 133 -28.13 13.24 0.16
N GLU A 134 -28.39 14.11 -0.81
CA GLU A 134 -27.87 13.93 -2.16
C GLU A 134 -26.38 14.28 -2.18
N ILE A 135 -25.54 13.31 -2.58
CA ILE A 135 -24.15 13.58 -2.98
C ILE A 135 -24.25 14.27 -4.34
N TYR A 136 -24.39 15.59 -4.33
CA TYR A 136 -24.40 16.37 -5.57
C TYR A 136 -23.03 16.25 -6.24
N TYR A 137 -22.98 15.61 -7.40
CA TYR A 137 -21.79 15.59 -8.28
C TYR A 137 -21.75 16.80 -9.23
N ASP A 138 -22.79 17.63 -9.26
CA ASP A 138 -22.85 18.82 -10.12
C ASP A 138 -22.64 20.10 -9.31
N ASP A 139 -21.39 20.30 -8.87
CA ASP A 139 -20.92 21.64 -8.53
C ASP A 139 -21.20 22.57 -9.73
N PRO A 140 -21.88 23.72 -9.57
CA PRO A 140 -22.10 24.69 -10.64
C PRO A 140 -20.79 25.41 -11.09
N GLY A 141 -19.63 24.78 -10.87
CA GLY A 141 -18.32 25.27 -11.30
C GLY A 141 -17.79 26.43 -10.48
N THR A 142 -18.20 26.58 -9.21
CA THR A 142 -17.83 27.77 -8.43
C THR A 142 -17.25 27.51 -7.04
N SER A 143 -17.26 26.29 -6.49
CA SER A 143 -16.40 25.97 -5.32
C SER A 143 -16.22 24.46 -5.04
N THR A 144 -15.45 23.78 -5.89
CA THR A 144 -14.91 22.41 -5.67
C THR A 144 -13.77 22.44 -4.63
N GLY A 145 -13.92 23.28 -3.61
CA GLY A 145 -12.84 23.67 -2.71
C GLY A 145 -12.38 22.49 -1.85
N GLU A 146 -11.09 22.19 -1.92
CA GLU A 146 -10.39 21.44 -0.90
C GLU A 146 -9.61 22.42 -0.03
N VAL A 147 -9.78 22.34 1.29
CA VAL A 147 -9.00 23.13 2.25
C VAL A 147 -8.12 22.20 3.05
N VAL A 148 -6.84 22.51 3.08
CA VAL A 148 -5.89 21.80 3.93
C VAL A 148 -6.19 22.12 5.39
N VAL A 149 -6.46 21.06 6.16
CA VAL A 149 -6.63 21.11 7.60
C VAL A 149 -5.28 21.20 8.29
N GLY A 150 -4.33 20.37 7.86
CA GLY A 150 -2.96 20.41 8.35
C GLY A 150 -2.07 19.40 7.63
N ARG A 151 -0.77 19.56 7.84
CA ARG A 151 0.29 18.76 7.23
C ARG A 151 1.18 18.16 8.31
N ALA A 152 1.73 16.99 8.03
CA ALA A 152 2.70 16.33 8.87
C ALA A 152 3.74 15.60 8.02
N THR A 153 4.82 15.18 8.66
CA THR A 153 5.83 14.32 8.04
C THR A 153 5.89 13.01 8.84
N ILE A 154 5.77 11.89 8.14
CA ILE A 154 5.89 10.54 8.72
C ILE A 154 7.25 9.98 8.32
N SER A 155 7.99 9.42 9.27
CA SER A 155 9.23 8.71 8.94
C SER A 155 8.90 7.25 8.62
N VAL A 156 9.50 6.70 7.57
CA VAL A 156 9.38 5.25 7.30
C VAL A 156 10.13 4.49 8.40
N PRO A 157 9.51 3.45 9.02
CA PRO A 157 10.15 2.68 10.09
C PRO A 157 11.49 2.08 9.64
N ARG A 158 12.50 2.15 10.51
CA ARG A 158 13.83 1.60 10.21
C ARG A 158 13.90 0.09 10.44
N ILE A 159 13.08 -0.42 11.37
CA ILE A 159 13.11 -1.83 11.78
C ILE A 159 12.01 -2.57 11.04
N VAL A 160 12.41 -3.54 10.22
CA VAL A 160 11.48 -4.42 9.49
C VAL A 160 10.77 -5.35 10.47
N GLN A 161 9.49 -5.65 10.21
CA GLN A 161 8.60 -6.47 11.03
C GLN A 161 8.30 -5.91 12.43
N ARG A 162 8.58 -4.62 12.66
CA ARG A 162 8.18 -3.93 13.89
C ARG A 162 7.02 -2.98 13.61
N GLU A 163 6.01 -3.08 14.45
CA GLU A 163 4.92 -2.12 14.48
C GLU A 163 5.29 -0.90 15.33
N GLU A 164 4.90 0.28 14.86
CA GLU A 164 5.09 1.54 15.58
C GLU A 164 3.77 2.33 15.56
N ASP A 165 3.23 2.60 16.75
CA ASP A 165 2.10 3.51 16.94
C ASP A 165 2.62 4.95 17.09
N GLN A 166 1.99 5.90 16.41
CA GLN A 166 2.41 7.30 16.43
C GLN A 166 1.19 8.22 16.53
N GLU A 167 1.32 9.29 17.31
CA GLU A 167 0.45 10.45 17.26
C GLU A 167 1.25 11.64 16.76
N ILE A 168 0.80 12.26 15.68
CA ILE A 168 1.54 13.32 14.99
C ILE A 168 0.71 14.59 14.97
N GLU A 169 1.34 15.70 15.31
CA GLU A 169 0.74 17.03 15.18
C GLU A 169 0.64 17.43 13.71
N LEU A 170 -0.57 17.79 13.30
CA LEU A 170 -0.86 18.37 12.00
C LEU A 170 -0.68 19.87 12.10
N VAL A 171 0.27 20.41 11.37
CA VAL A 171 0.56 21.85 11.36
C VAL A 171 -0.07 22.55 10.17
N LYS A 172 -0.51 23.78 10.38
CA LYS A 172 -1.05 24.66 9.34
C LYS A 172 -0.42 26.04 9.45
N LEU A 173 -0.09 26.62 8.29
CA LEU A 173 0.32 28.02 8.19
C LEU A 173 -0.91 28.92 8.27
N VAL A 174 -0.92 29.85 9.21
CA VAL A 174 -1.96 30.86 9.41
C VAL A 174 -1.29 32.23 9.39
N GLY A 175 -1.36 32.91 8.24
CA GLY A 175 -0.53 34.10 8.00
C GLY A 175 0.95 33.71 7.93
N LEU A 176 1.77 34.29 8.81
CA LEU A 176 3.19 33.96 8.97
C LEU A 176 3.46 32.95 10.09
N ASP A 177 2.44 32.57 10.87
CA ASP A 177 2.59 31.66 12.01
C ASP A 177 2.33 30.21 11.62
N ILE A 178 3.09 29.29 12.23
CA ILE A 178 2.82 27.85 12.21
C ILE A 178 2.01 27.50 13.46
N ARG A 179 0.84 26.87 13.29
CA ARG A 179 0.00 26.42 14.40
C ARG A 179 -0.32 24.94 14.29
N VAL A 180 -0.42 24.27 15.43
CA VAL A 180 -0.97 22.92 15.52
C VAL A 180 -2.47 23.00 15.28
N ALA A 181 -2.93 22.38 14.20
CA ALA A 181 -4.31 22.42 13.75
C ALA A 181 -5.11 21.18 14.19
N ALA A 182 -4.44 20.04 14.40
CA ALA A 182 -5.04 18.78 14.79
C ALA A 182 -3.94 17.78 15.23
N ILE A 183 -4.35 16.64 15.78
CA ILE A 183 -3.47 15.48 16.00
C ILE A 183 -4.01 14.33 15.16
N ILE A 184 -3.13 13.56 14.52
CA ILE A 184 -3.48 12.34 13.80
C ILE A 184 -2.85 11.12 14.45
N SER A 185 -3.66 10.09 14.70
CA SER A 185 -3.21 8.79 15.22
C SER A 185 -3.05 7.81 14.06
N LEU A 186 -1.89 7.19 13.99
CA LEU A 186 -1.53 6.23 12.96
C LEU A 186 -0.68 5.09 13.50
N LYS A 187 -0.59 4.00 12.72
CA LYS A 187 0.28 2.86 13.00
C LYS A 187 1.02 2.45 11.75
N THR A 188 2.30 2.16 11.86
CA THR A 188 3.16 1.79 10.74
C THR A 188 3.78 0.42 10.94
N LEU A 189 3.93 -0.33 9.85
CA LEU A 189 4.65 -1.60 9.80
C LEU A 189 5.40 -1.70 8.47
N LEU A 190 6.71 -1.88 8.52
CA LEU A 190 7.51 -2.16 7.33
C LEU A 190 7.74 -3.67 7.21
N THR A 191 7.38 -4.28 6.09
CA THR A 191 7.65 -5.70 5.81
C THR A 191 8.54 -5.86 4.58
N LYS A 192 9.24 -6.99 4.52
CA LYS A 192 10.00 -7.42 3.35
C LYS A 192 9.21 -8.54 2.67
N VAL A 193 8.94 -8.38 1.39
CA VAL A 193 8.14 -9.30 0.57
C VAL A 193 8.97 -9.73 -0.63
N ARG A 194 8.84 -10.99 -1.06
CA ARG A 194 9.38 -11.46 -2.34
C ARG A 194 8.25 -11.48 -3.35
N ARG A 195 8.39 -10.72 -4.44
CA ARG A 195 7.43 -10.73 -5.54
C ARG A 195 8.09 -11.26 -6.80
N ARG A 196 7.33 -12.03 -7.57
CA ARG A 196 7.77 -12.55 -8.86
C ARG A 196 7.58 -11.43 -9.88
N ARG A 197 8.62 -11.09 -10.66
CA ARG A 197 8.50 -10.17 -11.79
C ARG A 197 7.49 -10.72 -12.79
N SER A 198 6.38 -10.01 -12.95
CA SER A 198 5.49 -10.19 -14.09
C SER A 198 6.05 -9.35 -15.23
N TYR A 199 6.60 -9.98 -16.26
CA TYR A 199 6.82 -9.26 -17.52
C TYR A 199 5.44 -8.94 -18.10
N ILE A 200 5.08 -7.66 -18.14
CA ILE A 200 4.08 -7.20 -19.10
C ILE A 200 4.84 -7.17 -20.43
N ILE A 201 4.51 -8.10 -21.31
CA ILE A 201 4.92 -8.01 -22.72
C ILE A 201 4.02 -6.91 -23.30
N GLU A 202 4.60 -5.73 -23.53
CA GLU A 202 3.98 -4.69 -24.36
C GLU A 202 3.96 -5.10 -25.84
#